data_AF-A0A2N8KBT3-F1
#
_entry.id   AF-A0A2N8KBT3-F1
#
_cell.length_a   1.000
_cell.length_b   1.000
_cell.length_c   1.000
_cell.angle_alpha   90.00
_cell.angle_beta   90.00
_cell.angle_gamma   90.00
#
_symmetry.space_group_name_H-M   'P 1'
#
loop_
_entity.id
_entity.type
_entity.pdbx_description
1 polymer ?
#
loop_
_entity_poly.entity_id
_entity_poly.type
_entity_poly.pdbx_seq_one_letter_code
_entity_poly.pdbx_strand_id
1 'polypeptide(L)'
;MSLRFKGSDLRPVLTEAIASQCRVILVKDQGVYFLAEQGERRPDGRVKLLAYAVGCNPDTDPFDDWWELARAELGGDDFGEYFDPKDGVFTRILHTEDDLMLSATATHLSLEVVPPA
;
A
#
# COMPACT_ATOMS: atom_id res chain seq x y z
N MET A 1 -5.12 -1.72 -15.72
CA MET A 1 -5.87 -1.90 -14.47
C MET A 1 -4.78 -1.95 -13.42
N SER A 2 -4.80 -0.95 -12.54
CA SER A 2 -3.70 -0.61 -11.63
C SER A 2 -4.20 0.23 -10.46
N LEU A 3 -3.65 0.00 -9.27
CA LEU A 3 -3.97 0.71 -8.04
C LEU A 3 -2.92 1.78 -7.74
N ARG A 4 -3.37 3.01 -7.50
CA ARG A 4 -2.49 4.13 -7.13
C ARG A 4 -2.43 4.28 -5.62
N PHE A 5 -1.24 4.52 -5.08
CA PHE A 5 -1.02 4.92 -3.69
C PHE A 5 -0.42 6.31 -3.68
N LYS A 6 -0.99 7.20 -2.86
CA LYS A 6 -0.46 8.56 -2.72
C LYS A 6 0.90 8.53 -2.06
N GLY A 7 1.88 9.20 -2.66
CA GLY A 7 3.22 9.32 -2.09
C GLY A 7 3.22 9.97 -0.70
N SER A 8 2.29 10.90 -0.45
CA SER A 8 2.10 11.52 0.88
C SER A 8 1.72 10.53 1.97
N ASP A 9 0.93 9.52 1.64
CA ASP A 9 0.40 8.56 2.62
C ASP A 9 1.37 7.38 2.78
N LEU A 10 2.08 7.04 1.70
CA LEU A 10 3.06 5.96 1.69
C LEU A 10 4.38 6.33 2.39
N ARG A 11 4.85 7.57 2.28
CA ARG A 11 6.12 8.02 2.89
C ARG A 11 6.22 7.77 4.40
N PRO A 12 5.19 8.07 5.23
CA PRO A 12 5.20 7.72 6.65
C PRO A 12 5.39 6.23 6.92
N VAL A 13 4.71 5.36 6.16
CA VAL A 13 4.82 3.89 6.29
C VAL A 13 6.24 3.42 5.97
N LEU A 14 6.82 3.92 4.87
CA LEU A 14 8.20 3.60 4.48
C LEU A 14 9.22 4.07 5.53
N THR A 15 9.02 5.28 6.05
CA THR A 15 9.89 5.84 7.09
C THR A 15 9.84 5.00 8.38
N GLU A 16 8.64 4.58 8.79
CA GLU A 16 8.45 3.69 9.94
C GLU A 16 9.14 2.33 9.75
N ALA A 17 9.00 1.72 8.57
CA ALA A 17 9.63 0.44 8.28
C ALA A 17 11.16 0.54 8.29
N ILE A 18 11.73 1.61 7.74
CA ILE A 18 13.19 1.85 7.76
C ILE A 18 13.68 2.07 9.19
N ALA A 19 12.99 2.90 9.97
CA ALA A 19 13.36 3.19 11.36
C ALA A 19 13.29 1.94 12.24
N SER A 20 12.30 1.08 11.98
CA SER A 20 12.11 -0.19 12.70
C SER A 20 12.93 -1.35 12.11
N GLN A 21 13.72 -1.08 11.07
CA GLN A 21 14.51 -2.09 10.34
C GLN A 21 13.71 -3.32 9.92
N CYS A 22 12.46 -3.13 9.48
CA CYS A 22 11.55 -4.19 9.07
C CYS A 22 11.12 -4.05 7.61
N ARG A 23 10.37 -5.04 7.11
CA ARG A 23 9.82 -5.01 5.75
C ARG A 23 8.57 -4.13 5.68
N VAL A 24 8.17 -3.81 4.47
CA VAL A 24 6.87 -3.20 4.15
C VAL A 24 5.98 -4.29 3.56
N ILE A 25 4.70 -4.31 3.94
CA ILE A 25 3.76 -5.33 3.50
C ILE A 25 2.65 -4.66 2.69
N LEU A 26 2.39 -5.14 1.48
CA LEU A 26 1.15 -4.88 0.75
C LEU A 26 0.11 -5.90 1.21
N VAL A 27 -1.01 -5.43 1.74
CA VAL A 27 -2.10 -6.28 2.19
C VAL A 27 -3.33 -6.02 1.34
N LYS A 28 -4.02 -7.11 0.98
CA LYS A 28 -5.40 -7.09 0.54
C LYS A 28 -6.24 -7.87 1.54
N ASP A 29 -7.15 -7.18 2.19
CA ASP A 29 -8.16 -7.73 3.11
C ASP A 29 -9.37 -6.77 3.20
N GLN A 30 -9.49 -5.99 4.27
CA GLN A 30 -10.41 -4.85 4.40
C GLN A 30 -9.79 -3.63 3.70
N GLY A 31 -9.81 -3.69 2.37
CA GLY A 31 -9.17 -2.71 1.50
C GLY A 31 -7.84 -3.22 0.94
N VAL A 32 -7.08 -2.31 0.37
CA VAL A 32 -5.74 -2.58 -0.17
C VAL A 32 -4.79 -1.50 0.33
N TYR A 33 -3.74 -1.88 1.05
CA TYR A 33 -2.86 -0.90 1.71
C TYR A 33 -1.45 -1.41 1.95
N PHE A 34 -0.52 -0.48 2.13
CA PHE A 34 0.80 -0.74 2.68
C PHE A 34 0.85 -0.46 4.18
N LEU A 35 1.60 -1.29 4.91
CA LEU A 35 2.00 -1.07 6.30
C LEU A 35 3.46 -1.46 6.54
N ALA A 36 4.05 -0.97 7.64
CA ALA A 36 5.30 -1.52 8.15
C ALA A 36 5.03 -2.83 8.89
N GLU A 37 5.83 -3.87 8.63
CA GLU A 37 5.71 -5.20 9.28
C GLU A 37 5.69 -5.08 10.82
N GLN A 38 6.51 -4.20 11.37
CA GLN A 38 6.60 -3.89 12.80
C GLN A 38 6.09 -2.49 13.13
N GLY A 39 5.04 -2.03 12.42
CA GLY A 39 4.47 -0.70 12.62
C GLY A 39 3.84 -0.49 14.00
N GLU A 40 3.86 0.77 14.46
CA GLU A 40 3.28 1.18 15.74
C GLU A 40 1.79 0.81 15.80
N ARG A 41 1.36 0.25 16.93
CA ARG A 41 -0.04 -0.11 17.17
C ARG A 41 -0.71 0.93 18.05
N ARG A 42 -1.94 1.29 17.69
CA ARG A 42 -2.83 2.10 18.54
C ARG A 42 -3.28 1.27 19.75
N PRO A 43 -3.81 1.90 20.82
CA PRO A 43 -4.31 1.17 22.00
C PRO A 43 -5.42 0.16 21.71
N ASP A 44 -6.15 0.32 20.60
CA ASP A 44 -7.17 -0.60 20.11
C ASP A 44 -6.59 -1.79 19.31
N GLY A 45 -5.26 -1.87 19.15
CA GLY A 45 -4.54 -2.92 18.42
C GLY A 45 -4.39 -2.65 16.92
N ARG A 46 -5.01 -1.61 16.35
CA ARG A 46 -4.89 -1.29 14.93
C ARG A 46 -3.51 -0.72 14.60
N VAL A 47 -3.00 -0.99 13.41
CA VAL A 47 -1.78 -0.31 12.91
C VAL A 47 -2.05 1.18 12.81
N LYS A 48 -1.11 1.99 13.26
CA LYS A 48 -1.27 3.44 13.28
C LYS A 48 -1.18 4.05 11.89
N LEU A 49 -0.24 3.57 11.08
CA LEU A 49 0.06 4.05 9.73
C LEU A 49 -0.31 3.00 8.68
N LEU A 50 -1.29 3.33 7.86
CA LEU A 50 -1.71 2.56 6.70
C LEU A 50 -1.75 3.49 5.50
N ALA A 51 -1.21 3.05 4.36
CA ALA A 51 -1.29 3.77 3.10
C ALA A 51 -2.20 3.01 2.14
N TYR A 52 -3.48 3.39 2.11
CA TYR A 52 -4.47 2.75 1.24
C TYR A 52 -4.27 3.13 -0.22
N ALA A 53 -4.56 2.19 -1.12
CA ALA A 53 -4.76 2.50 -2.52
C ALA A 53 -5.98 3.43 -2.67
N VAL A 54 -5.91 4.36 -3.62
CA VAL A 54 -6.99 5.30 -3.92
C VAL A 54 -8.23 4.53 -4.34
N GLY A 55 -9.34 4.72 -3.63
CA GLY A 55 -10.60 4.01 -3.85
C GLY A 55 -10.66 2.63 -3.16
N CYS A 56 -9.65 2.25 -2.37
CA CYS A 56 -9.60 0.99 -1.65
C CYS A 56 -9.59 1.15 -0.12
N ASN A 57 -10.06 2.28 0.43
CA ASN A 57 -10.09 2.53 1.86
C ASN A 57 -11.51 2.32 2.42
N PRO A 58 -11.76 1.29 3.24
CA PRO A 58 -13.10 1.00 3.77
C PRO A 58 -13.64 2.04 4.75
N ASP A 59 -12.78 2.90 5.31
CA ASP A 59 -13.21 3.97 6.23
C ASP A 59 -13.78 5.19 5.47
N THR A 60 -13.47 5.33 4.18
CA THR A 60 -13.86 6.51 3.38
C THR A 60 -14.63 6.19 2.11
N ASP A 61 -14.36 5.03 1.51
CA ASP A 61 -14.95 4.59 0.24
C ASP A 61 -16.14 3.65 0.50
N PRO A 62 -17.25 3.73 -0.27
CA PRO A 62 -18.37 2.82 -0.14
C PRO A 62 -17.97 1.36 -0.34
N PHE A 63 -18.62 0.45 0.40
CA PHE A 63 -18.28 -0.98 0.39
C PHE A 63 -18.23 -1.60 -1.01
N ASP A 64 -19.30 -1.43 -1.78
CA ASP A 64 -19.40 -2.03 -3.12
C ASP A 64 -18.31 -1.47 -4.07
N ASP A 65 -17.94 -0.20 -3.92
CA ASP A 65 -16.96 0.46 -4.77
C ASP A 65 -15.55 -0.06 -4.51
N TRP A 66 -15.10 -0.05 -3.24
CA TRP A 66 -13.75 -0.47 -2.91
C TRP A 66 -13.56 -1.98 -3.07
N TRP A 67 -14.60 -2.76 -2.74
CA TRP A 67 -14.56 -4.21 -2.84
C TRP A 67 -14.45 -4.67 -4.28
N GLU A 68 -15.30 -4.15 -5.18
CA GLU A 68 -15.22 -4.52 -6.59
C GLU A 68 -13.94 -3.99 -7.26
N LEU A 69 -13.43 -2.82 -6.87
CA LEU A 69 -12.15 -2.32 -7.36
C LEU A 69 -10.99 -3.25 -6.94
N ALA A 70 -10.88 -3.56 -5.64
CA ALA A 70 -9.86 -4.48 -5.14
C ALA A 70 -9.96 -5.86 -5.80
N ARG A 71 -11.18 -6.37 -5.99
CA ARG A 71 -11.44 -7.66 -6.62
C ARG A 71 -11.11 -7.68 -8.11
N ALA A 72 -11.44 -6.61 -8.83
CA ALA A 72 -11.13 -6.48 -10.25
C ALA A 72 -9.63 -6.39 -10.52
N GLU A 73 -8.90 -5.70 -9.62
CA GLU A 73 -7.47 -5.43 -9.79
C GLU A 73 -6.56 -6.53 -9.26
N LEU A 74 -6.95 -7.18 -8.16
CA LEU A 74 -6.09 -8.11 -7.42
C LEU A 74 -6.73 -9.50 -7.20
N GLY A 75 -7.94 -9.73 -7.71
CA GLY A 75 -8.64 -11.00 -7.56
C GLY A 75 -9.40 -11.14 -6.24
N GLY A 76 -10.01 -12.30 -6.02
CA GLY A 76 -10.89 -12.54 -4.87
C GLY A 76 -10.17 -12.74 -3.54
N ASP A 77 -8.97 -13.31 -3.55
CA ASP A 77 -8.31 -13.84 -2.35
C ASP A 77 -7.57 -12.77 -1.55
N ASP A 78 -7.54 -12.92 -0.23
CA ASP A 78 -6.76 -12.09 0.68
C ASP A 78 -5.29 -12.49 0.64
N PHE A 79 -4.38 -11.52 0.74
CA PHE A 79 -2.93 -11.80 0.74
C PHE A 79 -2.12 -10.72 1.47
N GLY A 80 -0.86 -11.06 1.74
CA GLY A 80 0.16 -10.14 2.25
C GLY A 80 1.50 -10.38 1.56
N GLU A 81 1.95 -9.41 0.76
CA GLU A 81 3.21 -9.46 0.02
C GLU A 81 4.27 -8.57 0.67
N TYR A 82 5.48 -9.10 0.83
CA TYR A 82 6.57 -8.44 1.57
C TYR A 82 7.57 -7.81 0.62
N PHE A 83 7.95 -6.57 0.93
CA PHE A 83 8.93 -5.80 0.16
C PHE A 83 10.03 -5.23 1.05
N ASP A 84 11.23 -5.06 0.49
CA ASP A 84 12.30 -4.30 1.11
C ASP A 84 12.00 -2.79 0.96
N PRO A 85 11.86 -2.01 2.05
CA PRO A 85 11.66 -0.56 1.95
C PRO A 85 12.82 0.17 1.26
N LYS A 86 13.98 -0.47 1.10
CA LYS A 86 15.15 0.05 0.38
C LYS A 86 15.16 -0.30 -1.10
N ASP A 87 14.12 -0.96 -1.62
CA ASP A 87 13.95 -1.11 -3.06
C ASP A 87 13.98 0.26 -3.75
N GLY A 88 14.50 0.30 -4.99
CA GLY A 88 14.65 1.53 -5.76
C GLY A 88 13.33 2.29 -5.94
N VAL A 89 12.20 1.59 -6.06
CA VAL A 89 10.87 2.22 -6.21
C VAL A 89 10.50 3.00 -4.94
N PHE A 90 10.64 2.39 -3.76
CA PHE A 90 10.31 3.02 -2.48
C PHE A 90 11.30 4.11 -2.10
N THR A 91 12.59 3.89 -2.39
CA THR A 91 13.63 4.92 -2.21
C THR A 91 13.30 6.17 -3.01
N ARG A 92 12.80 6.02 -4.25
CA ARG A 92 12.39 7.17 -5.05
C ARG A 92 11.17 7.87 -4.45
N ILE A 93 10.13 7.13 -4.04
CA ILE A 93 8.94 7.70 -3.37
C ILE A 93 9.32 8.49 -2.11
N LEU A 94 10.33 8.05 -1.35
CA LEU A 94 10.81 8.76 -0.16
C LEU A 94 11.43 10.13 -0.47
N HIS A 95 11.95 10.33 -1.68
CA HIS A 95 12.72 11.52 -2.07
C HIS A 95 12.01 12.43 -3.06
N THR A 96 10.84 12.04 -3.57
CA THR A 96 10.04 12.84 -4.51
C THR A 96 8.62 13.06 -4.00
N GLU A 97 7.83 13.83 -4.74
CA GLU A 97 6.39 13.98 -4.53
C GLU A 97 5.59 13.00 -5.41
N ASP A 98 6.27 12.01 -6.01
CA ASP A 98 5.64 11.03 -6.89
C ASP A 98 4.73 10.06 -6.11
N ASP A 99 3.76 9.50 -6.83
CA ASP A 99 2.89 8.42 -6.35
C ASP A 99 3.43 7.06 -6.78
N LEU A 100 2.91 6.00 -6.16
CA LEU A 100 3.20 4.62 -6.53
C LEU A 100 2.02 4.03 -7.30
N MET A 101 2.30 3.38 -8.42
CA MET A 101 1.35 2.58 -9.17
C MET A 101 1.66 1.08 -8.99
N LEU A 102 0.68 0.33 -8.54
CA LEU A 102 0.69 -1.12 -8.46
C LEU A 102 -0.12 -1.69 -9.63
N SER A 103 0.44 -2.64 -10.35
CA SER A 103 -0.30 -3.44 -11.33
C SER A 103 -0.08 -4.92 -11.06
N ALA A 104 -1.09 -5.73 -11.34
CA ALA A 104 -1.04 -7.16 -11.14
C ALA A 104 -1.32 -7.90 -12.45
N THR A 105 -0.66 -9.04 -12.58
CA THR A 105 -1.02 -10.11 -13.50
C THR A 105 -1.42 -11.33 -12.67
N ALA A 106 -1.82 -12.42 -13.33
CA ALA A 106 -2.18 -13.66 -12.63
C ALA A 106 -1.07 -14.22 -11.72
N THR A 107 0.19 -13.84 -11.92
CA THR A 107 1.33 -14.43 -11.20
C THR A 107 2.36 -13.43 -10.67
N HIS A 108 2.22 -12.14 -10.98
CA HIS A 108 3.22 -11.13 -10.62
C HIS A 108 2.57 -9.80 -10.26
N LEU A 109 3.17 -9.12 -9.28
CA LEU A 109 2.94 -7.72 -8.98
C LEU A 109 4.08 -6.88 -9.55
N SER A 110 3.74 -5.72 -10.10
CA SER A 110 4.67 -4.73 -10.63
C SER A 110 4.44 -3.39 -9.97
N LEU A 111 5.52 -2.74 -9.56
CA LEU A 111 5.53 -1.43 -8.90
C LEU A 111 6.23 -0.40 -9.78
N GLU A 112 5.58 0.75 -9.97
CA GLU A 112 6.12 1.85 -10.78
C GLU A 112 5.91 3.19 -10.08
N VAL A 113 6.90 4.08 -10.18
CA VAL A 113 6.76 5.47 -9.71
C VAL A 113 6.12 6.32 -10.81
N VAL A 114 5.06 7.04 -10.47
CA VAL A 114 4.30 7.89 -11.39
C VAL A 114 4.15 9.31 -10.85
N PRO A 115 3.98 10.34 -11.70
CA PRO A 115 3.72 11.71 -11.23
C PRO A 115 2.49 11.77 -10.31
N PRO A 116 2.47 12.71 -9.34
CA PRO A 116 1.33 12.88 -8.42
C PRO A 116 0.04 13.17 -9.17
N ALA A 117 -1.09 12.65 -8.65
CA ALA A 117 -2.44 12.88 -9.18
C ALA A 117 -3.03 14.23 -8.74
#